data_AF-A0A3S3UUN9-F1
#
_entry.id   AF-A0A3S3UUN9-F1
#
_cell.length_a   1.000
_cell.length_b   1.000
_cell.length_c   1.000
_cell.angle_alpha   90.00
_cell.angle_beta   90.00
_cell.angle_gamma   90.00
#
_symmetry.space_group_name_H-M   'P 1'
#
loop_
_entity.id
_entity.type
_entity.pdbx_description
1 polymer ?
#
loop_
_entity_poly.entity_id
_entity_poly.type
_entity_poly.pdbx_seq_one_letter_code
_entity_poly.pdbx_strand_id
1 'polypeptide(L)'
;LEKRLKAGTTLDVIAGELKLDKQTKRGLKREADDADFGKEGAAAMFGVGEGGTGLIPSPTGDGQILFKVAEVFEPAGADGSTVPDEAQKSFGAGMSDDLLDQLVAQLQSQYDVRIDPNAVSQAQTR
;
A
#
# COMPACT_ATOMS: atom_id res chain seq x y z
N LEU A 1 -16.53 16.67 -13.73
CA LEU A 1 -17.45 16.31 -12.63
C LEU A 1 -16.73 16.21 -11.30
N GLU A 2 -15.58 15.54 -11.24
CA GLU A 2 -14.76 15.43 -10.02
C GLU A 2 -14.44 16.77 -9.33
N LYS A 3 -14.04 17.81 -10.09
CA LYS A 3 -13.80 19.16 -9.52
C LYS A 3 -15.01 19.73 -8.77
N ARG A 4 -16.23 19.51 -9.29
CA ARG A 4 -17.48 19.97 -8.65
C ARG A 4 -17.77 19.19 -7.37
N LEU A 5 -17.53 17.88 -7.40
CA LEU A 5 -17.65 17.01 -6.24
C LEU A 5 -16.65 17.41 -5.14
N LYS A 6 -15.40 17.71 -5.51
CA LYS A 6 -14.38 18.27 -4.59
C LYS A 6 -14.75 19.65 -4.04
N ALA A 7 -15.43 20.48 -4.84
CA ALA A 7 -15.94 21.78 -4.41
C ALA A 7 -17.21 21.70 -3.53
N GLY A 8 -17.68 20.49 -3.19
CA GLY A 8 -18.80 20.28 -2.27
C GLY A 8 -20.17 20.04 -2.92
N THR A 9 -20.25 19.98 -4.26
CA THR A 9 -21.50 19.53 -4.92
C THR A 9 -21.74 18.06 -4.58
N THR A 10 -22.94 17.68 -4.14
CA THR A 10 -23.22 16.28 -3.79
C THR A 10 -23.33 15.39 -5.03
N LEU A 11 -23.07 14.09 -4.87
CA LEU A 11 -23.29 13.10 -5.93
C LEU A 11 -24.76 13.06 -6.37
N ASP A 12 -25.71 13.28 -5.46
CA ASP A 12 -27.14 13.34 -5.78
C ASP A 12 -27.47 14.47 -6.76
N VAL A 13 -26.91 15.67 -6.54
CA VAL A 13 -27.10 16.81 -7.45
C VAL A 13 -26.49 16.53 -8.82
N ILE A 14 -25.25 16.01 -8.84
CA ILE A 14 -24.56 15.67 -10.10
C ILE A 14 -25.32 14.59 -10.88
N ALA A 15 -25.79 13.55 -10.19
CA ALA A 15 -26.53 12.45 -10.80
C ALA A 15 -27.87 12.94 -11.35
N GLY A 16 -28.62 13.75 -10.59
CA GLY A 16 -29.88 14.34 -11.03
C GLY A 16 -29.75 15.22 -12.28
N GLU A 17 -28.70 16.04 -12.37
CA GLU A 17 -28.41 16.86 -13.56
C GLU A 17 -28.14 16.01 -14.80
N LEU A 18 -27.49 14.85 -14.63
CA LEU A 18 -27.14 13.93 -15.70
C LEU A 18 -28.22 12.89 -15.99
N LYS A 19 -29.34 12.92 -15.25
CA LYS A 19 -30.39 11.88 -15.28
C LYS A 19 -29.84 10.47 -15.02
N LEU A 20 -28.89 10.39 -14.10
CA LEU A 20 -28.28 9.14 -13.62
C LEU A 20 -28.71 8.87 -12.19
N ASP A 21 -28.59 7.62 -11.77
CA ASP A 21 -28.85 7.21 -10.39
C ASP A 21 -27.56 7.09 -9.59
N LYS A 22 -27.58 7.57 -8.34
CA LYS A 22 -26.49 7.35 -7.40
C LYS A 22 -26.57 5.93 -6.86
N GLN A 23 -25.47 5.19 -6.96
CA GLN A 23 -25.36 3.85 -6.39
C GLN A 23 -24.38 3.83 -5.20
N THR A 24 -24.63 2.96 -4.24
CA THR A 24 -23.74 2.71 -3.10
C THR A 24 -23.33 1.25 -3.10
N LYS A 25 -22.04 0.99 -3.28
CA LYS A 25 -21.45 -0.35 -3.23
C LYS A 25 -20.68 -0.54 -1.93
N ARG A 26 -20.87 -1.69 -1.28
CA ARG A 26 -20.19 -2.09 -0.04
C ARG A 26 -19.38 -3.35 -0.28
N GLY A 27 -18.41 -3.59 0.60
CA GLY A 27 -17.62 -4.83 0.59
C GLY A 27 -16.54 -4.90 -0.49
N LEU A 28 -16.13 -3.76 -1.05
CA LEU A 28 -14.96 -3.69 -1.92
C LEU A 28 -13.70 -4.06 -1.12
N LYS A 29 -12.88 -4.97 -1.64
CA LYS A 29 -11.63 -5.42 -1.01
C LYS A 29 -10.43 -4.94 -1.80
N ARG A 30 -9.28 -4.76 -1.12
CA ARG A 30 -7.99 -4.52 -1.79
C ARG A 30 -7.66 -5.69 -2.71
N GLU A 31 -7.04 -5.38 -3.85
CA GLU A 31 -6.64 -6.36 -4.89
C GLU A 31 -7.79 -7.18 -5.51
N ALA A 32 -9.05 -6.84 -5.23
CA ALA A 32 -10.19 -7.52 -5.84
C ALA A 32 -10.34 -7.14 -7.31
N ASP A 33 -10.66 -8.13 -8.15
CA ASP A 33 -11.22 -7.90 -9.47
C ASP A 33 -12.74 -7.74 -9.33
N ASP A 34 -13.18 -6.52 -9.03
CA ASP A 34 -14.57 -6.22 -8.75
C ASP A 34 -15.42 -6.19 -10.03
N ALA A 35 -16.61 -6.78 -10.03
CA ALA A 35 -17.46 -6.85 -11.22
C ALA A 35 -17.90 -5.47 -11.76
N ASP A 36 -17.99 -4.45 -10.91
CA ASP A 36 -18.48 -3.11 -11.29
C ASP A 36 -17.33 -2.12 -11.54
N PHE A 37 -16.16 -2.35 -10.94
CA PHE A 37 -15.02 -1.43 -11.01
C PHE A 37 -13.76 -2.02 -11.65
N GLY A 38 -13.70 -3.34 -11.80
CA GLY A 38 -12.49 -4.06 -12.20
C GLY A 38 -11.36 -3.91 -11.19
N LYS A 39 -10.25 -4.61 -11.46
CA LYS A 39 -9.03 -4.51 -10.64
C LYS A 39 -8.46 -3.10 -10.57
N GLU A 40 -8.42 -2.37 -11.69
CA GLU A 40 -7.87 -1.01 -11.74
C GLU A 40 -8.75 -0.01 -10.96
N GLY A 41 -10.07 -0.14 -11.07
CA GLY A 41 -10.99 0.72 -10.32
C GLY A 41 -10.93 0.45 -8.82
N ALA A 42 -10.84 -0.81 -8.41
CA ALA A 42 -10.61 -1.18 -7.01
C ALA A 42 -9.32 -0.55 -6.47
N ALA A 43 -8.21 -0.65 -7.21
CA ALA A 43 -6.94 -0.03 -6.83
C ALA A 43 -7.05 1.50 -6.72
N ALA A 44 -7.73 2.17 -7.66
CA ALA A 44 -7.93 3.61 -7.63
C ALA A 44 -8.75 4.08 -6.41
N MET A 45 -9.78 3.32 -6.03
CA MET A 45 -10.60 3.63 -4.84
C MET A 45 -9.80 3.46 -3.54
N PHE A 46 -8.94 2.44 -3.45
CA PHE A 46 -8.05 2.24 -2.30
C PHE A 46 -6.82 3.14 -2.30
N GLY A 47 -6.56 3.87 -3.39
CA GLY A 47 -5.55 4.91 -3.48
C GLY A 47 -5.96 6.24 -2.87
N VAL A 48 -7.25 6.42 -2.52
CA VAL A 48 -7.76 7.61 -1.84
C VAL A 48 -8.38 7.24 -0.49
N GLY A 49 -8.25 8.13 0.49
CA GLY A 49 -8.83 7.92 1.83
C GLY A 49 -10.35 8.10 1.88
N GLU A 50 -10.92 7.92 3.07
CA GLU A 50 -12.33 8.23 3.33
C GLU A 50 -12.68 9.66 2.92
N GLY A 51 -13.83 9.85 2.29
CA GLY A 51 -14.27 11.12 1.71
C GLY A 51 -13.57 11.48 0.40
N GLY A 52 -12.52 10.76 0.02
CA GLY A 52 -11.79 10.90 -1.24
C GLY A 52 -12.68 10.63 -2.45
N THR A 53 -12.32 11.22 -3.59
CA THR A 53 -13.12 11.18 -4.82
C THR A 53 -12.21 10.91 -6.01
N GLY A 54 -12.73 10.28 -7.06
CA GLY A 54 -11.98 10.09 -8.29
C GLY A 54 -12.85 9.69 -9.46
N LEU A 55 -12.19 9.52 -10.60
CA LEU A 55 -12.77 9.03 -11.85
C LEU A 55 -12.04 7.75 -12.26
N ILE A 56 -12.80 6.73 -12.63
CA ILE A 56 -12.27 5.48 -13.20
C ILE A 56 -12.98 5.18 -14.53
N PRO A 57 -12.34 4.52 -15.49
CA PRO A 57 -13.04 3.99 -16.65
C PRO A 57 -14.07 2.92 -16.22
N SER A 58 -15.21 2.85 -16.91
CA SER A 58 -16.15 1.74 -16.76
C SER A 58 -15.49 0.44 -17.25
N PRO A 59 -15.56 -0.68 -16.52
CA PRO A 59 -15.07 -1.96 -16.99
C PRO A 59 -15.74 -2.44 -18.28
N THR A 60 -16.96 -1.96 -18.58
CA THR A 60 -17.66 -2.27 -19.84
C THR A 60 -17.14 -1.48 -21.05
N GLY A 61 -16.29 -0.46 -20.82
CA GLY A 61 -15.72 0.40 -21.86
C GLY A 61 -16.62 1.57 -22.28
N ASP A 62 -17.84 1.67 -21.77
CA ASP A 62 -18.85 2.61 -22.28
C ASP A 62 -18.85 3.99 -21.60
N GLY A 63 -17.87 4.27 -20.72
CA GLY A 63 -17.83 5.56 -20.03
C GLY A 63 -16.88 5.65 -18.87
N GLN A 64 -17.15 6.62 -17.99
CA GLN A 64 -16.40 6.86 -16.75
C GLN A 64 -17.34 6.81 -15.54
N ILE A 65 -16.84 6.28 -14.44
CA ILE A 65 -17.51 6.25 -13.14
C ILE A 65 -16.88 7.32 -12.26
N LEU A 66 -17.71 8.25 -11.77
CA LEU A 66 -17.35 9.18 -10.72
C LEU A 66 -17.68 8.56 -9.36
N PHE A 67 -16.71 8.49 -8.46
CA PHE A 67 -16.91 7.89 -7.15
C PHE A 67 -16.52 8.85 -6.01
N LYS A 68 -17.07 8.56 -4.83
CA LYS A 68 -16.64 9.08 -3.54
C LYS A 68 -16.54 7.93 -2.55
N VAL A 69 -15.40 7.78 -1.89
CA VAL A 69 -15.24 6.80 -0.80
C VAL A 69 -16.06 7.28 0.38
N ALA A 70 -17.13 6.57 0.68
CA ALA A 70 -18.03 6.94 1.77
C ALA A 70 -17.42 6.62 3.14
N GLU A 71 -16.79 5.45 3.26
CA GLU A 71 -16.29 4.91 4.53
C GLU A 71 -15.22 3.86 4.24
N VAL A 72 -14.23 3.73 5.14
CA VAL A 72 -13.19 2.70 5.07
C VAL A 72 -13.24 1.88 6.36
N PHE A 73 -13.32 0.56 6.22
CA PHE A 73 -13.35 -0.36 7.36
C PHE A 73 -12.08 -1.19 7.42
N GLU A 74 -11.53 -1.36 8.62
CA GLU A 74 -10.56 -2.39 8.91
C GLU A 74 -11.28 -3.75 9.00
N PRO A 75 -10.82 -4.78 8.27
CA PRO A 75 -11.47 -6.08 8.34
C PRO A 75 -11.32 -6.67 9.75
N ALA A 76 -12.38 -7.35 10.21
CA ALA A 76 -12.36 -8.01 11.50
C ALA A 76 -11.20 -9.02 11.57
N GLY A 77 -10.38 -8.93 12.62
CA GLY A 77 -9.22 -9.80 12.81
C GLY A 77 -7.98 -9.38 12.03
N ALA A 78 -7.90 -8.16 11.48
CA ALA A 78 -6.67 -7.59 10.94
C ALA A 78 -5.65 -7.30 12.05
N ASP A 79 -5.05 -8.34 12.61
CA ASP A 79 -3.92 -8.25 13.53
C ASP A 79 -2.64 -8.75 12.84
N GLY A 80 -1.52 -8.75 13.58
CA GLY A 80 -0.23 -9.20 13.05
C GLY A 80 -0.25 -10.61 12.45
N SER A 81 -1.18 -11.48 12.86
CA SER A 81 -1.32 -12.84 12.31
C SER A 81 -1.89 -12.87 10.89
N THR A 82 -2.47 -11.76 10.41
CA THR A 82 -2.97 -11.63 9.04
C THR A 82 -1.91 -11.21 8.02
N VAL A 83 -0.74 -10.78 8.51
CA VAL A 83 0.41 -10.50 7.65
C VAL A 83 0.94 -11.84 7.13
N PRO A 84 1.17 -12.02 5.81
CA PRO A 84 1.72 -13.27 5.28
C PRO A 84 3.03 -13.66 5.96
N ASP A 85 3.21 -14.95 6.28
CA ASP A 85 4.42 -15.46 6.96
C ASP A 85 5.73 -15.03 6.31
N GLU A 86 5.77 -14.99 4.98
CA GLU A 86 6.95 -14.57 4.22
C GLU A 86 7.28 -13.08 4.46
N ALA A 87 6.26 -12.23 4.54
CA ALA A 87 6.44 -10.81 4.84
C ALA A 87 6.93 -10.62 6.29
N GLN A 88 6.43 -11.42 7.24
CA GLN A 88 6.90 -11.39 8.62
C GLN A 88 8.39 -11.81 8.72
N LYS A 89 8.76 -12.92 8.06
CA LYS A 89 10.13 -13.44 8.06
C LYS A 89 11.12 -12.50 7.40
N SER A 90 10.79 -11.98 6.21
CA SER A 90 11.65 -11.04 5.48
C SER A 90 11.88 -9.75 6.27
N PHE A 91 10.84 -9.22 6.89
CA PHE A 91 10.95 -8.06 7.78
C PHE A 91 11.86 -8.36 8.99
N GLY A 92 11.63 -9.50 9.67
CA GLY A 92 12.43 -9.90 10.82
C GLY A 92 13.92 -10.15 10.50
N ALA A 93 14.21 -10.76 9.35
CA ALA A 93 15.56 -10.99 8.87
C ALA A 93 16.28 -9.66 8.59
N GLY A 94 15.66 -8.75 7.82
CA GLY A 94 16.26 -7.46 7.50
C GLY A 94 16.53 -6.60 8.75
N MET A 95 15.63 -6.63 9.73
CA MET A 95 15.84 -5.95 11.01
C MET A 95 16.99 -6.58 11.83
N SER A 96 17.10 -7.91 11.80
CA SER A 96 18.18 -8.62 12.51
C SER A 96 19.54 -8.30 11.92
N ASP A 97 19.64 -8.26 10.59
CA ASP A 97 20.88 -7.95 9.88
C ASP A 97 21.32 -6.49 10.15
N ASP A 98 20.42 -5.51 10.07
CA ASP A 98 20.73 -4.10 10.38
C ASP A 98 21.20 -3.92 11.83
N LEU A 99 20.54 -4.59 12.79
CA LEU A 99 20.97 -4.55 14.20
C LEU A 99 22.35 -5.18 14.41
N LEU A 100 22.66 -6.27 13.70
CA LEU A 100 23.98 -6.89 13.74
C LEU A 100 25.04 -5.98 13.13
N ASP A 101 24.77 -5.35 12.00
CA ASP A 101 25.69 -4.41 11.35
C ASP A 101 25.95 -3.19 12.24
N GLN A 102 24.91 -2.63 12.86
CA GLN A 102 25.03 -1.53 13.82
C GLN A 102 25.88 -1.93 15.04
N LEU A 103 25.68 -3.15 15.57
CA LEU A 103 26.50 -3.67 16.66
C LEU A 103 27.96 -3.84 16.25
N VAL A 104 28.23 -4.42 15.08
CA VAL A 104 29.60 -4.59 14.56
C VAL A 104 30.28 -3.25 14.35
N ALA A 105 29.61 -2.29 13.73
CA ALA A 105 30.13 -0.94 13.53
C ALA A 105 30.43 -0.24 14.87
N GLN A 106 29.55 -0.38 15.86
CA GLN A 106 29.75 0.15 17.19
C GLN A 106 30.98 -0.47 17.87
N LEU A 107 31.17 -1.80 17.76
CA LEU A 107 32.34 -2.49 18.31
C LEU A 107 33.63 -2.06 17.60
N GLN A 108 33.63 -1.97 16.28
CA GLN A 108 34.79 -1.48 15.50
C GLN A 108 35.14 -0.03 15.83
N SER A 109 34.17 0.80 16.20
CA SER A 109 34.42 2.18 16.66
C SER A 109 34.98 2.24 18.07
N GLN A 110 34.61 1.32 18.97
CA GLN A 110 35.07 1.33 20.37
C GLN A 110 36.44 0.67 20.54
N TYR A 111 36.75 -0.33 19.73
CA TYR A 111 37.98 -1.09 19.80
C TYR A 111 38.85 -0.79 18.59
N ASP A 112 40.14 -0.50 18.79
CA ASP A 112 41.10 -0.28 17.70
C ASP A 112 41.37 -1.59 16.95
N VAL A 113 40.63 -1.82 15.86
CA VAL A 113 40.79 -3.01 15.01
C VAL A 113 41.94 -2.78 14.03
N ARG A 114 43.04 -3.49 14.22
CA ARG A 114 44.19 -3.48 13.31
C ARG A 114 44.26 -4.78 12.53
N ILE A 115 44.39 -4.67 11.20
CA ILE A 115 44.68 -5.83 10.34
C ILE A 115 46.15 -6.19 10.52
N ASP A 116 46.43 -7.46 10.84
CA ASP A 116 47.79 -8.01 10.80
C ASP A 116 48.08 -8.51 9.37
N PRO A 117 48.88 -7.78 8.57
CA PRO A 117 49.18 -8.17 7.19
C PRO A 117 49.96 -9.47 7.09
N ASN A 118 50.70 -9.87 8.12
CA ASN A 118 51.44 -11.14 8.12
C ASN A 118 50.48 -12.33 8.25
N ALA A 119 49.46 -12.21 9.10
CA ALA A 119 48.43 -13.23 9.26
C ALA A 119 47.59 -13.41 7.97
N VAL A 120 47.27 -12.31 7.29
CA VAL A 120 46.55 -12.34 6.00
C VAL A 120 47.39 -13.01 4.91
N SER A 121 48.69 -12.71 4.84
CA SER A 121 49.61 -13.33 3.86
C SER A 121 49.77 -14.84 4.10
N GLN A 122 49.84 -15.29 5.36
CA GLN A 122 49.90 -16.72 5.69
C GLN A 122 48.60 -17.47 5.34
N ALA A 123 47.43 -16.83 5.47
CA ALA A 123 46.14 -17.43 5.13
C ALA A 123 45.93 -17.60 3.61
N GLN A 124 46.51 -16.71 2.78
CA GLN A 124 46.41 -16.79 1.31
C GLN A 124 47.33 -17.83 0.67
N THR A 125 48.36 -18.28 1.39
CA THR A 125 49.40 -19.20 0.86
C THR A 125 49.05 -20.67 1.15
N ARG A 126 47.84 -20.96 1.63
CA ARG A 126 47.38 -22.31 1.99
C ARG A 126 46.32 -22.84 1.04
#